data_AF-A0A3M1KQ23-F1
#
_entry.id   AF-A0A3M1KQ23-F1
#
_cell.length_a   1.000
_cell.length_b   1.000
_cell.length_c   1.000
_cell.angle_alpha   90.00
_cell.angle_beta   90.00
_cell.angle_gamma   90.00
#
_symmetry.space_group_name_H-M   'P 1'
#
loop_
_entity.id
_entity.type
_entity.pdbx_description
1 polymer ?
#
loop_
_entity_poly.entity_id
_entity_poly.type
_entity_poly.pdbx_seq_one_letter_code
_entity_poly.pdbx_strand_id
1 'polypeptide(L)'
;MDLHEKEDLRAFLVALFGERARTCPMNDRMFNLTFILMHESGKCSDAMDFVPRPLPPGRAPIQWLKKQVREAFLRKLKNKKEQYVVCVKAAAYRMKHQFEEAALGT
;
A
#
# COMPACT_ATOMS: atom_id res chain seq x y z
N MET A 1 9.73 9.11 1.06
CA MET A 1 9.51 8.21 2.22
C MET A 1 10.68 8.22 3.18
N ASP A 2 10.39 8.25 4.48
CA ASP A 2 11.40 8.04 5.53
C ASP A 2 11.66 6.54 5.81
N LEU A 3 12.53 6.26 6.79
CA LEU A 3 12.92 4.90 7.15
C LEU A 3 11.75 4.08 7.74
N HIS A 4 10.95 4.67 8.62
CA HIS A 4 9.83 3.98 9.30
C HIS A 4 8.72 3.63 8.31
N GLU A 5 8.37 4.56 7.41
CA GLU A 5 7.41 4.30 6.34
C GLU A 5 7.87 3.13 5.45
N LYS A 6 9.17 3.07 5.14
CA LYS A 6 9.73 1.99 4.32
C LYS A 6 9.65 0.63 5.03
N GLU A 7 9.98 0.59 6.32
CA GLU A 7 9.92 -0.64 7.12
C GLU A 7 8.49 -1.16 7.26
N ASP A 8 7.55 -0.26 7.56
CA ASP A 8 6.14 -0.62 7.73
C ASP A 8 5.52 -1.09 6.41
N LEU A 9 5.81 -0.40 5.31
CA LEU A 9 5.38 -0.81 3.97
C LEU A 9 5.97 -2.18 3.59
N ARG A 10 7.27 -2.39 3.83
CA ARG A 10 7.94 -3.67 3.55
C ARG A 10 7.30 -4.81 4.34
N ALA A 11 7.03 -4.62 5.62
CA ALA A 11 6.42 -5.65 6.46
C ALA A 11 5.06 -6.11 5.92
N PHE A 12 4.25 -5.18 5.43
CA PHE A 12 2.97 -5.49 4.79
C PHE A 12 3.15 -6.24 3.46
N LEU A 13 4.01 -5.72 2.57
CA LEU A 13 4.22 -6.31 1.24
C LEU A 13 4.86 -7.70 1.31
N VAL A 14 5.73 -7.96 2.29
CA VAL A 14 6.27 -9.30 2.54
C VAL A 14 5.19 -10.27 3.00
N ALA A 15 4.24 -9.83 3.82
CA ALA A 15 3.10 -10.67 4.20
C ALA A 15 2.17 -10.96 3.01
N LEU A 16 2.08 -10.03 2.04
CA LEU A 16 1.20 -10.14 0.89
C LEU A 16 1.80 -10.93 -0.28
N PHE A 17 3.04 -10.64 -0.66
CA PHE A 17 3.72 -11.18 -1.83
C PHE A 17 4.86 -12.16 -1.49
N GLY A 18 5.15 -12.35 -0.21
CA GLY A 18 6.22 -13.22 0.27
C GLY A 18 7.60 -12.58 0.24
N GLU A 19 8.63 -13.41 0.37
CA GLU A 19 10.03 -13.02 0.52
C GLU A 19 10.56 -12.12 -0.60
N ARG A 20 10.02 -12.23 -1.81
CA ARG A 20 10.42 -11.39 -2.95
C ARG A 20 10.25 -9.89 -2.66
N ALA A 21 9.29 -9.50 -1.80
CA ALA A 21 9.08 -8.10 -1.45
C ALA A 21 10.14 -7.53 -0.49
N ARG A 22 10.99 -8.35 0.14
CA ARG A 22 12.04 -7.84 1.05
C ARG A 22 13.10 -7.03 0.31
N THR A 23 13.45 -7.45 -0.90
CA THR A 23 14.50 -6.83 -1.72
C THR A 23 13.97 -5.68 -2.58
N CYS A 24 12.66 -5.53 -2.70
CA CYS A 24 12.07 -4.44 -3.47
C CYS A 24 12.39 -3.06 -2.85
N PRO A 25 12.66 -2.05 -3.70
CA PRO A 25 12.83 -0.68 -3.23
C PRO A 25 11.49 -0.13 -2.71
N MET A 26 11.48 0.28 -1.44
CA MET A 26 10.31 0.95 -0.83
C MET A 26 10.34 2.43 -1.21
N ASN A 27 9.69 2.75 -2.33
CA ASN A 27 9.59 4.09 -2.90
C ASN A 27 8.15 4.61 -2.86
N ASP A 28 7.95 5.89 -3.19
CA ASP A 28 6.62 6.49 -3.17
C ASP A 28 5.65 5.81 -4.17
N ARG A 29 6.14 5.23 -5.27
CA ARG A 29 5.31 4.46 -6.21
C ARG A 29 4.78 3.17 -5.58
N MET A 30 5.60 2.48 -4.80
CA MET A 30 5.21 1.29 -4.05
C MET A 30 4.13 1.61 -3.01
N PHE A 31 4.28 2.74 -2.32
CA PHE A 31 3.24 3.27 -1.42
C PHE A 31 1.94 3.54 -2.19
N ASN A 32 2.04 4.21 -3.35
CA ASN A 32 0.88 4.57 -4.15
C ASN A 32 0.09 3.34 -4.60
N LEU A 33 0.79 2.30 -5.08
CA LEU A 33 0.15 1.06 -5.49
C LEU A 33 -0.49 0.34 -4.31
N THR A 34 0.16 0.36 -3.14
CA THR A 34 -0.41 -0.21 -1.91
C THR A 34 -1.69 0.53 -1.50
N PHE A 35 -1.69 1.85 -1.65
CA PHE A 35 -2.86 2.68 -1.40
C PHE A 35 -4.01 2.35 -2.35
N ILE A 36 -3.74 2.25 -3.66
CA ILE A 36 -4.71 1.87 -4.68
C ILE A 36 -5.24 0.46 -4.42
N LEU A 37 -4.35 -0.47 -4.08
CA LEU A 37 -4.71 -1.85 -3.72
C LEU A 37 -5.73 -1.88 -2.58
N MET A 38 -5.50 -1.09 -1.53
CA MET A 38 -6.46 -1.01 -0.43
C MET A 38 -7.80 -0.47 -0.92
N HIS A 39 -7.79 0.59 -1.73
CA HIS A 39 -9.01 1.16 -2.32
C HIS A 39 -9.79 0.15 -3.18
N GLU A 40 -9.11 -0.57 -4.07
CA GLU A 40 -9.71 -1.59 -4.94
C GLU A 40 -10.20 -2.81 -4.16
N SER A 41 -9.57 -3.12 -3.03
CA SER A 41 -9.95 -4.28 -2.24
C SER A 41 -11.37 -4.17 -1.70
N GLY A 42 -11.87 -2.96 -1.41
CA GLY A 42 -13.26 -2.61 -1.04
C GLY A 42 -13.92 -3.36 0.12
N LYS A 43 -13.30 -4.44 0.60
CA LYS A 43 -13.85 -5.47 1.48
C LYS A 43 -13.30 -5.40 2.90
N CYS A 44 -12.26 -4.60 3.11
CA CYS A 44 -11.57 -4.49 4.40
C CYS A 44 -11.79 -3.07 4.97
N SER A 45 -12.81 -2.89 5.81
CA SER A 45 -13.29 -1.58 6.29
C SER A 45 -12.22 -0.76 7.01
N ASP A 46 -11.47 -1.39 7.92
CA ASP A 46 -10.61 -0.67 8.85
C ASP A 46 -9.46 0.10 8.18
N ALA A 47 -8.85 -0.46 7.15
CA ALA A 47 -7.77 0.25 6.44
C ALA A 47 -8.33 1.33 5.51
N MET A 48 -9.56 1.15 5.02
CA MET A 48 -10.26 2.11 4.18
C MET A 48 -10.57 3.41 4.92
N ASP A 49 -10.64 3.42 6.25
CA ASP A 49 -10.80 4.64 7.05
C ASP A 49 -9.63 5.63 6.89
N PHE A 50 -8.44 5.11 6.54
CA PHE A 50 -7.22 5.89 6.35
C PHE A 50 -6.96 6.23 4.88
N VAL A 51 -7.74 5.61 3.99
CA VAL A 51 -7.74 5.91 2.55
C VAL A 51 -8.73 7.05 2.32
N PRO A 52 -8.30 8.26 1.90
CA PRO A 52 -9.24 9.28 1.47
C PRO A 52 -10.23 8.72 0.46
N ARG A 53 -11.52 8.89 0.79
CA ARG A 53 -12.64 8.56 -0.10
C ARG A 53 -12.50 9.31 -1.44
N PRO A 54 -13.13 8.80 -2.52
CA PRO A 54 -12.86 9.24 -3.89
C PRO A 54 -12.74 10.75 -4.00
N LEU A 55 -11.55 11.21 -4.35
CA LEU A 55 -11.34 12.61 -4.68
C LEU A 55 -11.97 12.88 -6.04
N PRO A 56 -12.50 14.08 -6.27
CA PRO A 56 -13.06 14.44 -7.57
C PRO A 56 -12.04 14.17 -8.69
N PRO A 57 -12.51 13.76 -9.89
CA PRO A 57 -11.65 13.40 -11.01
C PRO A 57 -10.64 14.52 -11.29
N GLY A 58 -9.36 14.15 -11.44
CA GLY A 58 -8.27 15.09 -11.75
C GLY A 58 -7.31 15.43 -10.61
N ARG A 59 -7.50 14.91 -9.39
CA ARG A 59 -6.50 15.04 -8.30
C ARG A 59 -5.72 13.75 -8.10
N ALA A 60 -4.40 13.79 -8.26
CA ALA A 60 -3.51 12.69 -7.85
C ALA A 60 -3.67 12.48 -6.33
N PRO A 61 -4.25 11.37 -5.84
CA PRO A 61 -4.69 11.27 -4.45
C PRO A 61 -3.58 11.26 -3.41
N ILE A 62 -2.33 11.17 -3.85
CA ILE A 62 -1.26 10.64 -3.03
C ILE A 62 -0.10 11.61 -2.86
N GLN A 63 0.10 12.52 -3.81
CA GLN A 63 1.12 13.58 -3.68
C GLN A 63 0.78 14.63 -2.61
N TRP A 64 -0.49 14.74 -2.20
CA TRP A 64 -0.94 15.67 -1.16
C TRP A 64 -1.06 15.06 0.24
N LEU A 65 -0.91 13.73 0.36
CA LEU A 65 -1.11 13.03 1.64
C LEU A 65 -0.02 13.46 2.64
N LYS A 66 -0.44 14.12 3.73
CA LYS A 66 0.46 14.54 4.81
C LYS A 66 1.18 13.32 5.38
N LYS A 67 2.46 13.48 5.70
CA LYS A 67 3.34 12.45 6.29
C LYS A 67 2.68 11.66 7.43
N GLN A 68 2.04 12.37 8.36
CA GLN A 68 1.34 11.77 9.51
C GLN A 68 0.25 10.77 9.11
N VAL A 69 -0.48 11.05 8.02
CA VAL A 69 -1.55 10.17 7.53
C VAL A 69 -0.94 8.93 6.88
N ARG A 70 0.14 9.11 6.11
CA ARG A 70 0.88 8.00 5.50
C ARG A 70 1.46 7.07 6.56
N GLU A 71 2.10 7.63 7.59
CA GLU A 71 2.63 6.87 8.74
C GLU A 71 1.51 6.12 9.46
N ALA A 72 0.39 6.78 9.76
CA ALA A 72 -0.74 6.14 10.44
C ALA A 72 -1.33 4.97 9.63
N PHE A 73 -1.47 5.16 8.31
CA PHE A 73 -1.91 4.11 7.38
C PHE A 73 -0.94 2.92 7.38
N LEU A 74 0.36 3.16 7.17
CA LEU A 74 1.37 2.11 7.10
C LEU A 74 1.51 1.35 8.43
N ARG A 75 1.46 2.08 9.55
CA ARG A 75 1.46 1.49 10.89
C ARG A 75 0.24 0.59 11.10
N LYS A 76 -0.94 0.99 10.63
CA LYS A 76 -2.16 0.17 10.70
C LYS A 76 -2.02 -1.09 9.84
N LEU A 77 -1.52 -0.94 8.61
CA LEU A 77 -1.27 -2.06 7.71
C LEU A 77 -0.30 -3.08 8.33
N LYS A 78 0.78 -2.62 8.95
CA LYS A 78 1.73 -3.50 9.64
C LYS A 78 1.09 -4.23 10.82
N ASN A 79 0.36 -3.52 11.67
CA ASN A 79 -0.20 -4.08 12.91
C ASN A 79 -1.30 -5.11 12.66
N LYS A 80 -2.06 -4.98 11.57
CA LYS A 80 -3.16 -5.89 11.20
C LYS A 80 -2.92 -6.59 9.85
N LYS A 81 -1.65 -6.79 9.49
CA LYS A 81 -1.25 -7.29 8.15
C LYS A 81 -1.97 -8.56 7.73
N GLU A 82 -2.13 -9.54 8.61
CA GLU A 82 -2.78 -10.82 8.28
C GLU A 82 -4.26 -10.63 7.89
N GLN A 83 -4.98 -9.80 8.65
CA GLN A 83 -6.38 -9.48 8.38
C GLN A 83 -6.53 -8.81 7.01
N TYR A 84 -5.64 -7.87 6.69
CA TYR A 84 -5.66 -7.16 5.42
C TYR A 84 -5.21 -8.03 4.24
N VAL A 85 -4.16 -8.84 4.41
CA VAL A 85 -3.63 -9.72 3.36
C VAL A 85 -4.73 -10.62 2.82
N VAL A 86 -5.55 -11.21 3.68
CA VAL A 86 -6.67 -12.07 3.26
C VAL A 86 -7.67 -11.30 2.39
N CYS A 87 -8.05 -10.08 2.79
CA CYS A 87 -8.99 -9.26 2.02
C CYS A 87 -8.44 -8.83 0.67
N VAL A 88 -7.16 -8.44 0.62
CA VAL A 88 -6.60 -7.74 -0.55
C VAL A 88 -5.91 -8.67 -1.52
N LYS A 89 -5.72 -9.95 -1.18
CA LYS A 89 -4.99 -10.93 -2.00
C LYS A 89 -5.49 -11.00 -3.44
N ALA A 90 -6.80 -10.96 -3.65
CA ALA A 90 -7.41 -11.02 -4.97
C ALA A 90 -7.13 -9.74 -5.80
N ALA A 91 -7.20 -8.57 -5.19
CA ALA A 91 -6.84 -7.30 -5.85
C ALA A 91 -5.32 -7.23 -6.11
N ALA A 92 -4.51 -7.69 -5.16
CA ALA A 92 -3.05 -7.75 -5.27
C ALA A 92 -2.61 -8.63 -6.43
N TYR A 93 -3.31 -9.75 -6.66
CA TYR A 93 -3.06 -10.61 -7.81
C TYR A 93 -3.28 -9.87 -9.14
N ARG A 94 -4.34 -9.07 -9.26
CA ARG A 94 -4.63 -8.28 -10.48
C ARG A 94 -3.61 -7.17 -10.71
N MET A 95 -3.10 -6.58 -9.63
CA MET A 95 -2.12 -5.48 -9.68
C MET A 95 -0.66 -5.95 -9.72
N LYS A 96 -0.40 -7.27 -9.73
CA LYS A 96 0.96 -7.83 -9.58
C LYS A 96 1.98 -7.19 -10.53
N HIS A 97 1.62 -7.03 -11.80
CA HIS A 97 2.52 -6.43 -12.80
C HIS A 97 2.91 -4.99 -12.45
N GLN A 98 1.97 -4.17 -11.96
CA GLN A 98 2.25 -2.79 -11.56
C GLN A 98 3.23 -2.74 -10.38
N PHE A 99 3.10 -3.68 -9.44
CA PHE A 99 4.05 -3.83 -8.32
C PHE A 99 5.44 -4.26 -8.79
N GLU A 100 5.53 -5.14 -9.78
CA GLU A 100 6.80 -5.55 -10.37
C GLU A 100 7.49 -4.38 -11.09
N GLU A 101 6.77 -3.61 -11.91
CA GLU A 101 7.28 -2.40 -12.56
C GLU A 101 7.78 -1.37 -11.54
N ALA A 102 6.99 -1.11 -10.50
CA ALA A 102 7.38 -0.19 -9.44
C ALA A 102 8.64 -0.64 -8.67
N ALA A 103 8.85 -1.95 -8.55
CA ALA A 103 10.06 -2.52 -7.96
C ALA A 103 11.28 -2.38 -8.88
N LEU A 104 11.08 -2.38 -10.20
CA LEU A 104 12.13 -2.14 -11.20
C LEU A 104 12.45 -0.66 -11.41
N GLY A 105 11.59 0.24 -10.91
CA GLY A 105 11.76 1.69 -11.07
C GLY A 105 11.36 2.21 -12.45
N THR A 106 10.70 1.39 -13.26
CA THR A 106 10.18 1.69 -14.60
C THR A 106 8.72 2.08 -14.54
#